data_AF-A0A3G6RPK9-F1
#
_entry.id   AF-A0A3G6RPK9-F1
#
_cell.length_a   1.000
_cell.length_b   1.000
_cell.length_c   1.000
_cell.angle_alpha   90.00
_cell.angle_beta   90.00
_cell.angle_gamma   90.00
#
_symmetry.space_group_name_H-M   'P 1'
#
loop_
_entity.id
_entity.type
_entity.pdbx_description
1 polymer ?
#
loop_
_entity_poly.entity_id
_entity_poly.type
_entity_poly.pdbx_seq_one_letter_code
_entity_poly.pdbx_strand_id
1 'polypeptide(L)'
;MVSKNVLRKLSNQELESYLKEGNRFVPEAVQIAFEILEERGRIFSEQEKTALQQLIQNKKEEEVAKRIEEVEVWKDHITEDPEAVKLYSRRTIFVSSVFFSPIPGSILLFLNLVKLKKYLASFLALAFGFLFFMFQKYVLASHFDFGTTSRYSPEIGVIAVGALGLLVISVLATPKKLPYRAESYILPVILCAGTAVLMYFYFQEWFSFYPFARAIHLFRQ
;
A
#
# COMPACT_ATOMS: atom_id res chain seq x y z
N MET A 1 -0.66 5.79 -19.70
CA MET A 1 -0.33 6.49 -20.96
C MET A 1 -1.59 6.59 -21.78
N VAL A 2 -1.98 7.82 -22.11
CA VAL A 2 -3.15 8.08 -22.95
C VAL A 2 -2.82 7.74 -24.41
N SER A 3 -3.69 6.96 -25.08
CA SER A 3 -3.47 6.57 -26.47
C SER A 3 -3.96 7.66 -27.43
N LYS A 4 -3.03 8.29 -28.17
CA LYS A 4 -3.34 9.26 -29.23
C LYS A 4 -4.31 8.69 -30.28
N ASN A 5 -4.23 7.38 -30.56
CA ASN A 5 -5.11 6.69 -31.50
C ASN A 5 -6.57 6.60 -31.04
N VAL A 6 -6.82 6.60 -29.73
CA VAL A 6 -8.18 6.59 -29.18
C VAL A 6 -8.80 7.99 -29.27
N LEU A 7 -8.07 9.03 -28.85
CA LEU A 7 -8.52 10.42 -28.94
C LEU A 7 -8.74 10.86 -30.40
N ARG A 8 -7.95 10.34 -31.34
CA ARG A 8 -8.10 10.63 -32.76
C ARG A 8 -9.39 10.09 -33.38
N LYS A 9 -10.12 9.19 -32.71
CA LYS A 9 -11.45 8.73 -33.15
C LYS A 9 -12.59 9.65 -32.71
N LEU A 10 -12.33 10.56 -31.76
CA LEU A 10 -13.34 11.49 -31.26
C LEU A 10 -13.63 12.59 -32.30
N SER A 11 -14.87 13.07 -32.31
CA SER A 11 -15.30 14.23 -33.08
C SER A 11 -14.66 15.53 -32.56
N ASN A 12 -14.67 16.59 -33.38
CA ASN A 12 -14.13 17.88 -32.97
C ASN A 12 -14.86 18.45 -31.74
N GLN A 13 -16.19 18.29 -31.67
CA GLN A 13 -17.00 18.71 -30.52
C GLN A 13 -16.63 17.96 -29.24
N GLU A 14 -16.34 16.66 -29.35
CA GLU A 14 -15.89 15.88 -28.19
C GLU A 14 -14.49 16.30 -27.74
N LEU A 15 -13.56 16.55 -28.66
CA LEU A 15 -12.21 17.04 -28.32
C LEU A 15 -12.25 18.44 -27.70
N GLU A 16 -13.20 19.30 -28.08
CA GLU A 16 -13.40 20.60 -27.45
C GLU A 16 -13.76 20.49 -25.97
N SER A 17 -14.44 19.42 -25.55
CA SER A 17 -14.74 19.18 -24.13
C SER A 17 -13.48 18.95 -23.28
N TYR A 18 -12.37 18.52 -23.89
CA TYR A 18 -11.08 18.34 -23.22
C TYR A 18 -10.39 19.67 -22.97
N LEU A 19 -10.71 20.71 -23.74
CA LEU A 19 -10.11 22.04 -23.64
C LEU A 19 -10.87 22.97 -22.69
N LYS A 20 -12.07 22.57 -22.21
CA LYS A 20 -12.85 23.36 -21.27
C LYS A 20 -12.21 23.40 -19.88
N GLU A 21 -12.28 24.54 -19.21
CA GLU A 21 -11.88 24.68 -17.82
C GLU A 21 -12.69 23.72 -16.90
N GLY A 22 -12.06 23.19 -15.85
CA GLY A 22 -12.69 22.28 -14.89
C GLY A 22 -12.97 20.87 -15.41
N ASN A 23 -12.47 20.49 -16.59
CA ASN A 23 -12.64 19.13 -17.10
C ASN A 23 -11.96 18.08 -16.20
N ARG A 24 -12.45 16.84 -16.21
CA ARG A 24 -11.91 15.72 -15.40
C ARG A 24 -10.77 14.95 -16.08
N PHE A 25 -10.32 15.39 -17.25
CA PHE A 25 -9.31 14.68 -18.03
C PHE A 25 -7.89 14.97 -17.51
N VAL A 26 -7.01 13.99 -17.70
CA VAL A 26 -5.58 14.07 -17.38
C VAL A 26 -4.86 15.07 -18.29
N PRO A 27 -3.81 15.76 -17.82
CA PRO A 27 -3.10 16.78 -18.59
C PRO A 27 -2.58 16.26 -19.94
N GLU A 28 -2.09 15.02 -19.99
CA GLU A 28 -1.64 14.36 -21.23
C GLU A 28 -2.78 14.24 -22.27
N ALA A 29 -4.01 13.94 -21.84
CA ALA A 29 -5.16 13.85 -22.74
C ALA A 29 -5.59 15.22 -23.27
N VAL A 30 -5.51 16.26 -22.44
CA VAL A 30 -5.80 17.64 -22.86
C VAL A 30 -4.78 18.12 -23.89
N GLN A 31 -3.50 17.83 -23.68
CA GLN A 31 -2.44 18.16 -24.63
C GLN A 31 -2.62 17.41 -25.96
N ILE A 32 -2.93 16.11 -25.92
CA ILE A 32 -3.17 15.34 -27.15
C ILE A 32 -4.43 15.83 -27.88
N ALA A 33 -5.49 16.21 -27.15
CA ALA A 33 -6.71 16.75 -27.76
C ALA A 33 -6.45 18.09 -28.48
N PHE A 34 -5.60 18.93 -27.90
CA PHE A 34 -5.13 20.17 -28.53
C PHE A 34 -4.37 19.89 -29.83
N GLU A 35 -3.36 19.03 -29.78
CA GLU A 35 -2.57 18.65 -30.96
C GLU A 35 -3.44 18.10 -32.08
N ILE A 36 -4.41 17.23 -31.76
CA ILE A 36 -5.31 16.66 -32.76
C ILE A 36 -6.22 17.73 -33.38
N LEU A 37 -6.70 18.69 -32.59
CA LEU A 37 -7.52 19.78 -33.12
C LEU A 37 -6.70 20.72 -34.04
N GLU A 38 -5.44 20.99 -33.68
CA GLU A 38 -4.50 21.74 -34.51
C GLU A 38 -4.16 20.98 -35.81
N GLU A 39 -3.86 19.67 -35.72
CA GLU A 39 -3.64 18.78 -36.87
C GLU A 39 -4.86 18.73 -37.82
N ARG A 40 -6.08 18.86 -37.28
CA ARG A 40 -7.34 18.89 -38.05
C ARG A 40 -7.66 20.27 -38.63
N GLY A 41 -6.78 21.25 -38.47
CA GLY A 41 -6.91 22.57 -39.07
C GLY A 41 -7.72 23.57 -38.23
N ARG A 42 -7.95 23.30 -36.94
CA ARG A 42 -8.51 24.31 -36.04
C ARG A 42 -7.44 25.36 -35.74
N ILE A 43 -7.76 26.63 -36.02
CA ILE A 43 -6.89 27.76 -35.72
C ILE A 43 -7.21 28.24 -34.31
N PHE A 44 -6.23 28.19 -33.43
CA PHE A 44 -6.30 28.77 -32.09
C PHE A 44 -5.67 30.15 -32.09
N SER A 45 -6.34 31.11 -31.46
CA SER A 45 -5.75 32.41 -31.17
C SER A 45 -4.61 32.28 -30.15
N GLU A 46 -3.68 33.24 -30.15
CA GLU A 46 -2.56 33.26 -29.20
C GLU A 46 -3.05 33.35 -27.74
N GLN A 47 -4.20 33.99 -27.52
CA GLN A 47 -4.87 34.03 -26.21
C GLN A 47 -5.38 32.65 -25.79
N GLU A 48 -6.03 31.90 -26.70
CA GLU A 48 -6.51 30.54 -26.43
C GLU A 48 -5.36 29.56 -26.20
N LYS A 49 -4.28 29.66 -26.98
CA LYS A 49 -3.07 28.83 -26.76
C LYS A 49 -2.47 29.07 -25.39
N THR A 50 -2.36 30.34 -24.99
CA THR A 50 -1.82 30.72 -23.67
C THR A 50 -2.71 30.19 -22.54
N ALA A 51 -4.03 30.40 -22.64
CA ALA A 51 -5.00 29.91 -21.65
C ALA A 51 -4.95 28.38 -21.53
N LEU A 52 -4.81 27.69 -22.66
CA LEU A 52 -4.74 26.23 -22.67
C LEU A 52 -3.42 25.69 -22.12
N GLN A 53 -2.30 26.33 -22.43
CA GLN A 53 -1.01 25.99 -21.83
C GLN A 53 -1.03 26.18 -20.31
N GLN A 54 -1.63 27.27 -19.82
CA GLN A 54 -1.85 27.48 -18.38
C GLN A 54 -2.74 26.40 -17.78
N LEU A 55 -3.84 26.01 -18.46
CA LEU A 55 -4.71 24.93 -18.01
C LEU A 55 -3.98 23.59 -17.92
N ILE A 56 -3.17 23.24 -18.91
CA ILE A 56 -2.35 22.00 -18.92
C ILE A 56 -1.32 22.05 -17.79
N GLN A 57 -0.65 23.18 -17.60
CA GLN A 57 0.36 23.36 -16.57
C GLN A 57 -0.24 23.25 -15.15
N ASN A 58 -1.35 23.94 -14.89
CA ASN A 58 -2.07 23.86 -13.61
C ASN A 58 -2.51 22.43 -13.31
N LYS A 59 -3.07 21.71 -14.30
CA LYS A 59 -3.44 20.29 -14.15
C LYS A 59 -2.25 19.39 -13.85
N LYS A 60 -1.11 19.64 -14.49
CA LYS A 60 0.13 18.89 -14.27
C LYS A 60 0.65 19.13 -12.86
N GLU A 61 0.63 20.38 -12.39
CA GLU A 61 1.02 20.72 -11.03
C GLU A 61 0.07 20.11 -9.99
N GLU A 62 -1.24 20.13 -10.22
CA GLU A 62 -2.21 19.43 -9.37
C GLU A 62 -1.99 17.92 -9.32
N GLU A 63 -1.73 17.27 -10.47
CA GLU A 63 -1.46 15.83 -10.52
C GLU A 63 -0.15 15.47 -9.79
N VAL A 64 0.90 16.27 -10.00
CA VAL A 64 2.17 16.12 -9.30
C VAL A 64 1.98 16.34 -7.80
N ALA A 65 1.24 17.36 -7.38
CA ALA A 65 0.95 17.64 -5.98
C ALA A 65 0.14 16.50 -5.33
N LYS A 66 -0.88 15.97 -6.01
CA LYS A 66 -1.65 14.79 -5.56
C LYS A 66 -0.75 13.57 -5.41
N ARG A 67 0.12 13.30 -6.40
CA ARG A 67 1.08 12.19 -6.34
C ARG A 67 2.08 12.36 -5.20
N ILE A 68 2.57 13.57 -4.96
CA ILE A 68 3.45 13.87 -3.82
C ILE A 68 2.69 13.66 -2.51
N GLU A 69 1.44 14.12 -2.40
CA GLU A 69 0.63 13.88 -1.21
C GLU A 69 0.41 12.38 -0.96
N GLU A 70 0.08 11.61 -2.00
CA GLU A 70 -0.05 10.16 -1.91
C GLU A 70 1.24 9.52 -1.39
N VAL A 71 2.39 9.80 -2.02
CA VAL A 71 3.68 9.26 -1.57
C VAL A 71 3.99 9.66 -0.13
N GLU A 72 3.70 10.90 0.26
CA GLU A 72 3.89 11.38 1.64
C GLU A 72 2.97 10.65 2.64
N VAL A 73 1.74 10.30 2.27
CA VAL A 73 0.84 9.53 3.16
C VAL A 73 1.40 8.15 3.50
N TRP A 74 2.08 7.51 2.54
CA TRP A 74 2.67 6.16 2.72
C TRP A 74 4.05 6.18 3.39
N LYS A 75 4.71 7.33 3.44
CA LYS A 75 6.03 7.50 4.08
C LYS A 75 5.93 7.56 5.60
N ASP A 76 6.94 7.03 6.27
CA ASP A 76 7.14 7.20 7.71
C ASP A 76 7.86 8.54 7.97
N HIS A 77 7.27 9.41 8.80
CA HIS A 77 7.85 10.69 9.21
C HIS A 77 8.68 10.54 10.50
N ILE A 78 9.75 9.75 10.43
CA ILE A 78 10.62 9.50 11.59
C ILE A 78 11.40 10.78 11.94
N THR A 79 11.35 11.21 13.19
CA THR A 79 12.08 12.38 13.72
C THR A 79 12.90 12.03 14.97
N GLU A 80 13.96 12.81 15.21
CA GLU A 80 14.79 12.72 16.42
C GLU A 80 14.30 13.62 17.56
N ASP A 81 13.20 14.35 17.34
CA ASP A 81 12.58 15.21 18.34
C ASP A 81 12.25 14.42 19.63
N PRO A 82 12.82 14.80 20.79
CA PRO A 82 12.55 14.15 22.07
C PRO A 82 11.07 14.16 22.48
N GLU A 83 10.31 15.17 22.05
CA GLU A 83 8.89 15.35 22.38
C GLU A 83 7.94 14.52 21.48
N ALA A 84 8.47 13.98 20.38
CA ALA A 84 7.67 13.16 19.47
C ALA A 84 7.26 11.82 20.12
N VAL A 85 6.01 11.42 19.83
CA VAL A 85 5.47 10.13 20.28
C VAL A 85 6.32 9.00 19.72
N LYS A 86 6.66 8.01 20.55
CA LYS A 86 7.42 6.85 20.10
C LYS A 86 6.53 5.78 19.52
N LEU A 87 6.73 5.39 18.26
CA LEU A 87 5.95 4.37 17.57
C LEU A 87 6.85 3.36 16.86
N TYR A 88 6.38 2.13 16.73
CA TYR A 88 7.01 1.13 15.87
C TYR A 88 6.83 1.50 14.41
N SER A 89 7.91 1.40 13.62
CA SER A 89 7.84 1.77 12.20
C SER A 89 6.92 0.84 11.41
N ARG A 90 6.34 1.35 10.31
CA ARG A 90 5.52 0.53 9.40
C ARG A 90 6.33 -0.63 8.83
N ARG A 91 7.62 -0.40 8.58
CA ARG A 91 8.56 -1.46 8.16
C ARG A 91 8.71 -2.54 9.21
N THR A 92 8.87 -2.18 10.49
CA THR A 92 8.97 -3.16 11.59
C THR A 92 7.72 -4.02 11.66
N ILE A 93 6.54 -3.39 11.65
CA ILE A 93 5.25 -4.08 11.67
C ILE A 93 5.14 -5.05 10.48
N PHE A 94 5.45 -4.58 9.28
CA PHE A 94 5.37 -5.38 8.05
C PHE A 94 6.32 -6.59 8.07
N VAL A 95 7.59 -6.38 8.42
CA VAL A 95 8.59 -7.46 8.49
C VAL A 95 8.19 -8.50 9.53
N SER A 96 7.75 -8.06 10.72
CA SER A 96 7.23 -8.95 11.75
C SER A 96 6.02 -9.75 11.23
N SER A 97 5.10 -9.13 10.49
CA SER A 97 3.93 -9.82 9.93
C SER A 97 4.27 -10.88 8.89
N VAL A 98 5.17 -10.57 7.95
CA VAL A 98 5.48 -11.46 6.82
C VAL A 98 6.26 -12.69 7.27
N PHE A 99 7.27 -12.52 8.12
CA PHE A 99 8.16 -13.61 8.51
C PHE A 99 7.63 -14.43 9.69
N PHE A 100 6.94 -13.78 10.63
CA PHE A 100 6.63 -14.34 11.94
C PHE A 100 5.13 -14.47 12.23
N SER A 101 4.28 -14.37 11.19
CA SER A 101 2.81 -14.32 11.20
C SER A 101 2.21 -12.93 11.43
N PRO A 102 0.95 -12.69 11.01
CA PRO A 102 0.24 -11.44 11.26
C PRO A 102 0.13 -11.05 12.74
N ILE A 103 0.28 -11.99 13.68
CA ILE A 103 0.09 -11.77 15.12
C ILE A 103 1.11 -10.75 15.70
N PRO A 104 2.44 -10.93 15.59
CA PRO A 104 3.40 -9.92 16.01
C PRO A 104 3.12 -8.53 15.45
N GLY A 105 2.84 -8.42 14.15
CA GLY A 105 2.57 -7.12 13.55
C GLY A 105 1.27 -6.48 14.02
N SER A 106 0.21 -7.26 14.26
CA SER A 106 -1.04 -6.73 14.81
C SER A 106 -0.90 -6.25 16.25
N ILE A 107 -0.08 -6.93 17.07
CA ILE A 107 0.27 -6.49 18.43
C ILE A 107 1.05 -5.16 18.39
N LEU A 108 2.06 -5.05 17.53
CA LEU A 108 2.84 -3.82 17.38
C LEU A 108 1.96 -2.65 16.89
N LEU A 109 1.08 -2.90 15.92
CA LEU A 109 0.15 -1.90 15.42
C LEU A 109 -0.88 -1.50 16.49
N PHE A 110 -1.40 -2.45 17.27
CA PHE A 110 -2.24 -2.18 18.43
C PHE A 110 -1.54 -1.22 19.39
N LEU A 111 -0.29 -1.51 19.78
CA LEU A 111 0.45 -0.64 20.71
C LEU A 111 0.67 0.77 20.16
N ASN A 112 0.94 0.90 18.86
CA ASN A 112 1.01 2.20 18.20
C ASN A 112 -0.31 2.97 18.32
N LEU A 113 -1.43 2.32 18.00
CA LEU A 113 -2.74 2.97 17.99
C LEU A 113 -3.24 3.29 19.40
N VAL A 114 -2.91 2.49 20.42
CA VAL A 114 -3.13 2.83 21.84
C VAL A 114 -2.38 4.11 22.21
N LYS A 115 -1.10 4.24 21.84
CA LYS A 115 -0.32 5.46 22.10
C LYS A 115 -0.91 6.69 21.40
N LEU A 116 -1.55 6.50 20.26
CA LEU A 116 -2.29 7.54 19.54
C LEU A 116 -3.72 7.76 20.04
N LYS A 117 -4.14 7.09 21.13
CA LYS A 117 -5.48 7.14 21.72
C LYS A 117 -6.59 6.71 20.73
N LYS A 118 -6.26 5.90 19.72
CA LYS A 118 -7.18 5.36 18.71
C LYS A 118 -7.65 3.95 19.09
N TYR A 119 -8.33 3.83 20.23
CA TYR A 119 -8.67 2.53 20.83
C TYR A 119 -9.50 1.60 19.93
N LEU A 120 -10.49 2.14 19.20
CA LEU A 120 -11.32 1.36 18.30
C LEU A 120 -10.48 0.76 17.15
N ALA A 121 -9.68 1.59 16.48
CA ALA A 121 -8.78 1.12 15.42
C ALA A 121 -7.71 0.16 15.96
N SER A 122 -7.25 0.39 17.19
CA SER A 122 -6.32 -0.50 17.88
C SER A 122 -6.91 -1.90 18.05
N PHE A 123 -8.12 -1.98 18.61
CA PHE A 123 -8.81 -3.25 18.80
C PHE A 123 -9.08 -3.96 17.47
N LEU A 124 -9.50 -3.21 16.44
CA LEU A 124 -9.72 -3.74 15.09
C LEU A 124 -8.43 -4.30 14.47
N ALA A 125 -7.28 -3.63 14.66
CA ALA A 125 -5.99 -4.12 14.18
C ALA A 125 -5.61 -5.45 14.83
N LEU A 126 -5.78 -5.56 16.15
CA LEU A 126 -5.50 -6.78 16.89
C LEU A 126 -6.44 -7.92 16.45
N ALA A 127 -7.74 -7.66 16.40
CA ALA A 127 -8.75 -8.62 15.94
C ALA A 127 -8.48 -9.09 14.51
N PHE A 128 -8.12 -8.17 13.60
CA PHE A 128 -7.73 -8.50 12.24
C PHE A 128 -6.56 -9.48 12.21
N GLY A 129 -5.49 -9.25 12.97
CA GLY A 129 -4.33 -10.15 13.00
C GLY A 129 -4.68 -11.57 13.45
N PHE A 130 -5.49 -11.71 14.50
CA PHE A 130 -5.92 -13.03 14.99
C PHE A 130 -6.90 -13.72 14.03
N LEU A 131 -7.93 -13.01 13.56
CA LEU A 131 -8.91 -13.56 12.63
C LEU A 131 -8.28 -13.93 11.28
N PHE A 132 -7.38 -13.09 10.77
CA PHE A 132 -6.67 -13.36 9.53
C PHE A 132 -5.74 -14.56 9.69
N PHE A 133 -5.06 -14.72 10.83
CA PHE A 133 -4.25 -15.91 11.09
C PHE A 133 -5.08 -17.20 11.05
N MET A 134 -6.27 -17.20 11.64
CA MET A 134 -7.20 -18.34 11.59
C MET A 134 -7.73 -18.59 10.17
N PHE A 135 -8.14 -17.53 9.48
CA PHE A 135 -8.60 -17.58 8.09
C PHE A 135 -7.52 -18.11 7.15
N GLN A 136 -6.28 -17.64 7.32
CA GLN A 136 -5.13 -18.11 6.55
C GLN A 136 -4.94 -19.62 6.73
N LYS A 137 -4.99 -20.15 7.96
CA LYS A 137 -4.92 -21.60 8.18
C LYS A 137 -6.04 -22.33 7.43
N TYR A 138 -7.27 -21.85 7.54
CA TYR A 138 -8.42 -22.46 6.86
C TYR A 138 -8.22 -22.51 5.34
N VAL A 139 -7.85 -21.38 4.73
CA VAL A 139 -7.61 -21.28 3.26
C VAL A 139 -6.48 -22.19 2.81
N LEU A 140 -5.39 -22.28 3.58
CA LEU A 140 -4.24 -23.12 3.25
C LEU A 140 -4.51 -24.61 3.48
N ALA A 141 -5.43 -24.96 4.40
CA ALA A 141 -5.83 -26.34 4.67
C ALA A 141 -6.93 -26.86 3.72
N SER A 142 -7.78 -25.98 3.18
CA SER A 142 -8.95 -26.33 2.37
C SER A 142 -8.64 -26.77 0.93
N HIS A 143 -7.55 -27.50 0.70
CA HIS A 143 -7.17 -28.13 -0.57
C HIS A 143 -7.06 -27.14 -1.75
N PHE A 144 -6.01 -26.32 -1.73
CA PHE A 144 -5.31 -26.09 -2.99
C PHE A 144 -4.58 -27.40 -3.33
N ASP A 145 -5.01 -28.07 -4.39
CA ASP A 145 -4.34 -29.27 -4.91
C ASP A 145 -2.99 -28.87 -5.52
N PHE A 146 -1.95 -28.77 -4.67
CA PHE A 146 -0.60 -28.31 -5.01
C PHE A 146 0.26 -29.36 -5.71
N GLY A 147 -0.37 -30.33 -6.39
CA GLY A 147 0.33 -31.30 -7.25
C GLY A 147 0.94 -30.68 -8.51
N THR A 148 0.69 -29.40 -8.78
CA THR A 148 1.35 -28.68 -9.86
C THR A 148 2.59 -27.97 -9.32
N THR A 149 3.74 -28.29 -9.89
CA THR A 149 5.04 -27.62 -9.78
C THR A 149 4.98 -26.20 -10.35
N SER A 150 4.00 -25.40 -9.93
CA SER A 150 3.94 -23.98 -10.22
C SER A 150 5.10 -23.30 -9.48
N ARG A 151 5.90 -22.54 -10.24
CA ARG A 151 7.00 -21.69 -9.74
C ARG A 151 6.55 -20.66 -8.70
N TYR A 152 5.23 -20.45 -8.56
CA TYR A 152 4.62 -19.50 -7.64
C TYR A 152 3.80 -20.27 -6.59
N SER A 153 4.30 -20.29 -5.37
CA SER A 153 3.63 -20.83 -4.17
C SER A 153 2.57 -19.81 -3.70
N PRO A 154 1.26 -20.04 -3.93
CA PRO A 154 0.23 -19.07 -3.54
C PRO A 154 0.11 -18.90 -2.03
N GLU A 155 0.76 -19.74 -1.22
CA GLU A 155 0.89 -19.55 0.23
C GLU A 155 1.56 -18.21 0.57
N ILE A 156 2.58 -17.81 -0.21
CA ILE A 156 3.24 -16.51 -0.05
C ILE A 156 2.26 -15.38 -0.35
N GLY A 157 1.37 -15.57 -1.34
CA GLY A 157 0.32 -14.63 -1.65
C GLY A 157 -0.64 -14.41 -0.48
N VAL A 158 -1.12 -15.50 0.15
CA VAL A 158 -2.02 -15.42 1.30
C VAL A 158 -1.33 -14.74 2.51
N ILE A 159 -0.07 -15.07 2.78
CA ILE A 159 0.72 -14.43 3.85
C ILE A 159 0.88 -12.92 3.57
N ALA A 160 1.22 -12.56 2.32
CA ALA A 160 1.41 -11.16 1.93
C ALA A 160 0.13 -10.33 2.09
N VAL A 161 -1.04 -10.91 1.79
CA VAL A 161 -2.34 -10.23 1.97
C VAL A 161 -2.56 -9.85 3.43
N GLY A 162 -2.21 -10.70 4.39
CA GLY A 162 -2.34 -10.40 5.82
C GLY A 162 -1.45 -9.23 6.25
N ALA A 163 -0.19 -9.23 5.81
CA ALA A 163 0.74 -8.15 6.11
C ALA A 163 0.34 -6.82 5.43
N LEU A 164 -0.13 -6.88 4.19
CA LEU A 164 -0.64 -5.70 3.46
C LEU A 164 -1.92 -5.17 4.12
N GLY A 165 -2.82 -6.03 4.59
CA GLY A 165 -4.00 -5.62 5.34
C GLY A 165 -3.65 -4.82 6.59
N LEU A 166 -2.65 -5.28 7.37
CA LEU A 166 -2.14 -4.54 8.52
C LEU A 166 -1.48 -3.21 8.14
N LEU A 167 -0.75 -3.15 7.02
CA LEU A 167 -0.21 -1.89 6.52
C LEU A 167 -1.32 -0.90 6.13
N VAL A 168 -2.36 -1.35 5.44
CA VAL A 168 -3.51 -0.52 5.08
C VAL A 168 -4.20 0.02 6.32
N ILE A 169 -4.45 -0.84 7.33
CA ILE A 169 -5.01 -0.39 8.62
C ILE A 169 -4.09 0.64 9.27
N SER A 170 -2.77 0.44 9.23
CA SER A 170 -1.80 1.39 9.78
C SER A 170 -1.86 2.75 9.10
N VAL A 171 -1.90 2.80 7.76
CA VAL A 171 -1.98 4.07 7.00
C VAL A 171 -3.32 4.78 7.24
N LEU A 172 -4.43 4.04 7.27
CA LEU A 172 -5.76 4.63 7.45
C LEU A 172 -6.02 5.12 8.89
N ALA A 173 -5.49 4.42 9.89
CA ALA A 173 -5.75 4.74 11.30
C ALA A 173 -4.78 5.77 11.88
N THR A 174 -3.59 5.93 11.29
CA THR A 174 -2.58 6.89 11.75
C THR A 174 -2.86 8.28 11.16
N PRO A 175 -2.75 9.37 11.95
CA PRO A 175 -2.86 10.72 11.42
C PRO A 175 -1.87 10.96 10.27
N LYS A 176 -2.32 11.64 9.21
CA LYS A 176 -1.47 12.01 8.07
C LYS A 176 -0.28 12.83 8.55
N LYS A 177 0.91 12.55 7.99
CA LYS A 177 2.15 13.30 8.24
C LYS A 177 2.55 13.43 9.72
N LEU A 178 2.16 12.47 10.56
CA LEU A 178 2.49 12.49 11.98
C LEU A 178 4.01 12.26 12.17
N PRO A 179 4.78 13.24 12.65
CA PRO A 179 6.16 13.00 13.03
C PRO A 179 6.19 12.10 14.27
N TYR A 180 7.00 11.06 14.24
CA TYR A 180 7.14 10.15 15.38
C TYR A 180 8.59 9.71 15.53
N ARG A 181 9.00 9.35 16.74
CA ARG A 181 10.32 8.77 16.98
C ARG A 181 10.23 7.25 16.91
N ALA A 182 11.22 6.60 16.30
CA ALA A 182 11.24 5.15 16.25
C ALA A 182 11.33 4.54 17.66
N GLU A 183 10.40 3.64 17.99
CA GLU A 183 10.43 2.89 19.24
C GLU A 183 11.48 1.77 19.19
N SER A 184 11.95 1.36 20.36
CA SER A 184 12.95 0.30 20.50
C SER A 184 12.54 -1.04 19.87
N TYR A 185 13.49 -1.73 19.23
CA TYR A 185 13.27 -3.04 18.62
C TYR A 185 13.19 -4.20 19.61
N ILE A 186 13.43 -3.98 20.91
CA ILE A 186 13.45 -5.05 21.92
C ILE A 186 12.13 -5.83 21.94
N LEU A 187 10.98 -5.13 22.00
CA LEU A 187 9.68 -5.81 22.03
C LEU A 187 9.36 -6.54 20.72
N PRO A 188 9.52 -5.93 19.52
CA PRO A 188 9.42 -6.65 18.26
C PRO A 188 10.23 -7.93 18.22
N VAL A 189 11.48 -7.89 18.69
CA VAL A 189 12.37 -9.06 18.72
C VAL A 189 11.83 -10.14 19.66
N ILE A 190 11.36 -9.77 20.87
CA ILE A 190 10.77 -10.72 21.81
C ILE A 190 9.52 -11.39 21.21
N LEU A 191 8.65 -10.62 20.56
CA LEU A 191 7.45 -11.16 19.92
C LEU A 191 7.80 -12.12 18.78
N CYS A 192 8.74 -11.75 17.90
CA CYS A 192 9.21 -12.59 16.82
C CYS A 192 9.94 -13.85 17.32
N ALA A 193 10.73 -13.75 18.40
CA ALA A 193 11.38 -14.90 19.00
C ALA A 193 10.35 -15.86 19.61
N GLY A 194 9.34 -15.34 20.32
CA GLY A 194 8.24 -16.13 20.86
C GLY A 194 7.47 -16.86 19.77
N THR A 195 7.14 -16.19 18.66
CA THR A 195 6.48 -16.86 17.53
C THR A 195 7.40 -17.84 16.82
N ALA A 196 8.71 -17.61 16.72
CA ALA A 196 9.65 -18.59 16.19
C ALA A 196 9.68 -19.87 17.04
N VAL A 197 9.63 -19.75 18.37
CA VAL A 197 9.51 -20.90 19.27
C VAL A 197 8.19 -21.65 19.04
N LEU A 198 7.08 -20.93 18.87
CA LEU A 198 5.79 -21.56 18.53
C LEU A 198 5.84 -22.24 17.15
N MET A 199 6.48 -21.61 16.16
CA MET A 199 6.70 -22.20 14.83
C MET A 199 7.50 -23.49 14.92
N TYR A 200 8.47 -23.56 15.82
CA TYR A 200 9.30 -24.75 16.03
C TYR A 200 8.47 -25.92 16.61
N PHE A 201 7.70 -25.68 17.67
CA PHE A 201 6.92 -26.74 18.32
C PHE A 201 5.64 -27.15 17.56
N TYR A 202 4.97 -26.19 16.92
CA TYR A 202 3.68 -26.39 16.24
C TYR A 202 3.81 -26.35 14.71
N PHE A 203 4.99 -26.71 14.19
CA PHE A 203 5.31 -26.64 12.77
C PHE A 203 4.27 -27.32 11.88
N GLN A 204 3.96 -28.60 12.14
CA GLN A 204 3.09 -29.40 11.27
C GLN A 204 1.63 -28.89 11.23
N GLU A 205 1.14 -28.31 12.32
CA GLU A 205 -0.27 -27.94 12.44
C GLU A 205 -0.61 -26.53 11.98
N TRP A 206 0.29 -25.57 12.21
CA TRP A 206 -0.02 -24.15 12.10
C TRP A 206 0.94 -23.38 11.21
N PHE A 207 2.18 -23.86 11.05
CA PHE A 207 3.27 -23.04 10.49
C PHE A 207 3.99 -23.65 9.30
N SER A 208 3.58 -24.83 8.83
CA SER A 208 4.19 -25.56 7.71
C SER A 208 4.21 -24.77 6.39
N PHE A 209 3.38 -23.73 6.27
CA PHE A 209 3.28 -22.86 5.11
C PHE A 209 4.19 -21.62 5.17
N TYR A 210 4.77 -21.31 6.33
CA TYR A 210 5.65 -20.15 6.48
C TYR A 210 7.06 -20.45 5.97
N PRO A 211 7.65 -19.62 5.09
CA PRO A 211 8.98 -19.87 4.54
C PRO A 211 10.07 -19.99 5.61
N PHE A 212 10.01 -19.12 6.64
CA PHE A 212 10.96 -19.15 7.75
C PHE A 212 10.86 -20.44 8.56
N ALA A 213 9.64 -20.89 8.85
CA ALA A 213 9.40 -22.15 9.55
C ALA A 213 9.86 -23.36 8.72
N ARG A 214 9.62 -23.37 7.40
CA ARG A 214 10.12 -24.42 6.48
C ARG A 214 11.64 -24.49 6.49
N ALA A 215 12.33 -23.34 6.45
CA ALA A 215 13.78 -23.29 6.51
C ALA A 215 14.31 -23.90 7.82
N ILE A 216 13.75 -23.51 8.98
CA ILE A 216 14.10 -24.09 10.29
C ILE A 216 13.92 -25.61 10.30
N HIS A 217 12.82 -26.10 9.73
CA HIS A 217 12.54 -27.53 9.68
C HIS A 217 13.50 -28.30 8.76
N LEU A 218 13.93 -27.71 7.63
CA LEU A 218 14.88 -28.33 6.71
C LEU A 218 16.26 -28.52 7.34
N PHE A 219 16.74 -27.56 8.15
CA PHE A 219 18.02 -27.68 8.87
C PHE A 219 17.98 -28.70 10.02
N ARG A 220 16.80 -29.22 10.37
CA ARG A 220 16.61 -30.24 11.42
C ARG A 220 16.69 -31.67 10.88
N GLN A 221 16.51 -31.86 9.57
CA GLN A 221 16.58 -33.18 8.91
C GLN A 221 18.01 -33.48 8.49
#